data_AF-A0A1L9WRU5-F1
#
_entry.id   AF-A0A1L9WRU5-F1
#
_cell.length_a   1.000
_cell.length_b   1.000
_cell.length_c   1.000
_cell.angle_alpha   90.00
_cell.angle_beta   90.00
_cell.angle_gamma   90.00
#
_symmetry.space_group_name_H-M   'P 1'
#
loop_
_entity.id
_entity.type
_entity.pdbx_description
1 polymer ?
#
loop_
_entity_poly.entity_id
_entity_poly.type
_entity_poly.pdbx_seq_one_letter_code
_entity_poly.pdbx_strand_id
1 'polypeptide(L)'
;MRISRRNPCYSSSADKPIVGATAPRQRPTFHPPSGLTPVQKLGFEKGALAETVNGKLEVVLTNSVLHLWDYGTQVKVAARLVRLCKEKPGVMIAGRQMGARLAGHYALKGFKDDPMHYRHNVESIKGFWYDVGQVTGTRWRVEAEMYWGEEWEKTRNVSFTDENVRMLWFCAVRE
;
A
#
# COMPACT_ATOMS: atom_id res chain seq x y z
N MET A 1 58.12 3.26 22.15
CA MET A 1 58.97 2.05 22.05
C MET A 1 58.32 0.96 22.89
N ARG A 2 57.99 -0.19 22.26
CA ARG A 2 57.50 -1.53 22.75
C ARG A 2 56.79 -1.66 24.12
N ILE A 3 55.48 -1.96 24.14
CA ILE A 3 54.82 -3.29 24.31
C ILE A 3 55.01 -3.94 25.70
N SER A 4 53.90 -4.17 26.41
CA SER A 4 53.64 -5.45 27.09
C SER A 4 52.14 -5.69 27.31
N ARG A 5 51.67 -6.85 26.86
CA ARG A 5 50.29 -7.35 26.95
C ARG A 5 50.03 -7.99 28.31
N ARG A 6 48.78 -7.96 28.79
CA ARG A 6 48.10 -9.13 29.38
C ARG A 6 46.60 -8.86 29.59
N ASN A 7 45.79 -9.69 28.92
CA ASN A 7 44.36 -9.90 29.19
C ASN A 7 44.18 -10.66 30.52
N PRO A 8 42.98 -10.59 31.13
CA PRO A 8 42.40 -11.73 31.83
C PRO A 8 41.25 -12.34 31.03
N CYS A 9 41.27 -13.66 31.00
CA CYS A 9 40.32 -14.59 30.40
C CYS A 9 38.87 -14.33 30.83
N TYR A 10 37.94 -14.48 29.87
CA TYR A 10 36.65 -15.13 30.14
C TYR A 10 36.63 -16.46 29.40
N SER A 11 36.36 -17.51 30.17
CA SER A 11 36.29 -18.91 29.79
C SER A 11 35.21 -19.17 28.74
N SER A 12 35.55 -19.99 27.74
CA SER A 12 34.63 -20.52 26.75
C SER A 12 33.66 -21.54 27.36
N SER A 13 32.38 -21.42 27.02
CA SER A 13 31.48 -22.58 26.92
C SER A 13 30.94 -22.60 25.50
N ALA A 14 31.23 -23.72 24.83
CA ALA A 14 31.00 -23.98 23.43
C ALA A 14 29.52 -23.94 23.01
N ASP A 15 29.34 -23.53 21.75
CA ASP A 15 28.47 -24.14 20.73
C ASP A 15 27.13 -24.71 21.19
N LYS A 16 26.09 -23.89 21.04
CA LYS A 16 24.76 -24.38 20.63
C LYS A 16 24.40 -23.74 19.29
N PRO A 17 24.14 -24.51 18.22
CA PRO A 17 23.66 -23.94 16.97
C PRO A 17 22.26 -23.35 17.20
N ILE A 18 22.10 -22.07 16.87
CA ILE A 18 20.77 -21.45 16.74
C ILE A 18 20.12 -22.07 15.50
N VAL A 19 19.33 -23.12 15.73
CA VAL A 19 18.40 -23.65 14.74
C VAL A 19 17.30 -22.61 14.56
N GLY A 20 17.26 -21.95 13.40
CA GLY A 20 16.19 -21.00 13.09
C GLY A 20 16.51 -19.87 12.11
N ALA A 21 17.67 -19.89 11.44
CA ALA A 21 17.91 -18.99 10.31
C ALA A 21 16.99 -19.39 9.13
N THR A 22 15.78 -18.83 9.13
CA THR A 22 14.84 -18.94 8.03
C THR A 22 15.45 -18.29 6.80
N ALA A 23 15.38 -19.00 5.67
CA ALA A 23 15.87 -18.58 4.37
C ALA A 23 15.43 -17.13 4.02
N PRO A 24 16.21 -16.40 3.19
CA PRO A 24 15.79 -15.09 2.72
C PRO A 24 14.39 -15.17 2.13
N ARG A 25 13.42 -14.46 2.72
CA ARG A 25 12.05 -14.40 2.20
C ARG A 25 12.15 -13.92 0.76
N GLN A 26 11.73 -14.77 -0.17
CA GLN A 26 11.66 -14.44 -1.58
C GLN A 26 10.88 -13.13 -1.72
N ARG A 27 11.45 -12.19 -2.47
CA ARG A 27 10.74 -10.98 -2.88
C ARG A 27 9.44 -11.44 -3.55
N PRO A 28 8.25 -10.99 -3.10
CA PRO A 28 7.00 -11.44 -3.71
C PRO A 28 7.08 -11.21 -5.22
N THR A 29 6.99 -12.28 -6.00
CA THR A 29 6.92 -12.16 -7.45
C THR A 29 5.58 -11.50 -7.76
N PHE A 30 5.64 -10.25 -8.20
CA PHE A 30 4.48 -9.55 -8.73
C PHE A 30 4.04 -10.28 -9.99
N HIS A 31 2.95 -11.01 -9.91
CA HIS A 31 2.17 -11.36 -11.08
C HIS A 31 1.26 -10.16 -11.36
N PRO A 32 1.39 -9.48 -12.51
CA PRO A 32 0.45 -8.45 -12.88
C PRO A 32 -0.95 -9.10 -12.82
N PRO A 33 -1.91 -8.48 -12.11
CA PRO A 33 -3.23 -9.06 -12.01
C PRO A 33 -3.77 -9.27 -13.42
N SER A 34 -4.35 -10.44 -13.67
CA SER A 34 -5.13 -10.67 -14.89
C SER A 34 -6.07 -9.48 -15.05
N GLY A 35 -5.97 -8.82 -16.21
CA GLY A 35 -6.76 -7.64 -16.52
C GLY A 35 -8.25 -7.92 -16.30
N LEU A 36 -9.04 -6.87 -16.04
CA LEU A 36 -10.50 -7.01 -15.93
C LEU A 36 -11.04 -7.78 -17.13
N THR A 37 -11.92 -8.76 -16.89
CA THR A 37 -12.59 -9.45 -17.99
C THR A 37 -13.45 -8.44 -18.77
N PRO A 38 -13.71 -8.68 -20.07
CA PRO A 38 -14.56 -7.79 -20.88
C PRO A 38 -15.93 -7.51 -20.24
N VAL A 39 -16.52 -8.50 -19.56
CA VAL A 39 -17.80 -8.37 -18.84
C VAL A 39 -17.70 -7.43 -17.64
N GLN A 40 -16.61 -7.51 -16.86
CA GLN A 40 -16.36 -6.63 -15.72
C GLN A 40 -16.06 -5.18 -16.14
N LYS A 41 -15.52 -4.97 -17.35
CA LYS A 41 -15.36 -3.64 -17.93
C LYS A 41 -16.72 -3.06 -18.32
N LEU A 42 -17.53 -3.84 -19.03
CA LEU A 42 -18.83 -3.42 -19.55
C LEU A 42 -19.86 -3.07 -18.45
N GLY A 43 -19.88 -3.81 -17.34
CA GLY A 43 -20.83 -3.56 -16.24
C GLY A 43 -20.59 -2.26 -15.49
N PHE A 44 -19.32 -1.84 -15.33
CA PHE A 44 -18.98 -0.56 -14.71
C PHE A 44 -19.28 0.63 -15.63
N GLU A 45 -18.89 0.52 -16.90
CA GLU A 45 -19.04 1.60 -17.90
C GLU A 45 -20.51 1.94 -18.18
N LYS A 46 -21.43 0.99 -17.95
CA LYS A 46 -22.90 1.16 -18.08
C LYS A 46 -23.61 1.58 -16.80
N GLY A 47 -22.90 1.81 -15.70
CA GLY A 47 -23.54 2.28 -14.46
C GLY A 47 -24.00 3.73 -14.65
N ALA A 48 -25.23 4.06 -14.23
CA ALA A 48 -25.78 5.42 -14.40
C ALA A 48 -24.87 6.54 -13.85
N LEU A 49 -24.17 6.28 -12.74
CA LEU A 49 -23.17 7.19 -12.20
C LEU A 49 -21.97 7.35 -13.16
N ALA A 50 -21.41 6.24 -13.65
CA ALA A 50 -20.29 6.26 -14.57
C ALA A 50 -20.68 6.99 -15.87
N GLU A 51 -21.84 6.72 -16.46
CA GLU A 51 -22.35 7.45 -17.62
C GLU A 51 -22.44 8.97 -17.36
N THR A 52 -22.81 9.35 -16.14
CA THR A 52 -22.95 10.76 -15.77
C THR A 52 -21.60 11.46 -15.56
N VAL A 53 -20.60 10.79 -14.98
CA VAL A 53 -19.35 11.44 -14.51
C VAL A 53 -18.09 11.01 -15.25
N ASN A 54 -18.17 10.06 -16.19
CA ASN A 54 -17.01 9.57 -16.93
C ASN A 54 -16.29 10.71 -17.66
N GLY A 55 -14.98 10.81 -17.46
CA GLY A 55 -14.16 11.87 -18.04
C GLY A 55 -14.46 13.28 -17.53
N LYS A 56 -15.18 13.46 -16.40
CA LYS A 56 -15.61 14.80 -15.93
C LYS A 56 -14.97 15.23 -14.61
N LEU A 57 -14.44 14.29 -13.83
CA LEU A 57 -13.89 14.58 -12.50
C LEU A 57 -12.51 15.24 -12.60
N GLU A 58 -12.25 16.21 -11.73
CA GLU A 58 -10.93 16.85 -11.61
C GLU A 58 -10.26 16.54 -10.27
N VAL A 59 -11.06 16.31 -9.23
CA VAL A 59 -10.58 15.95 -7.89
C VAL A 59 -11.38 14.75 -7.39
N VAL A 60 -10.68 13.73 -6.89
CA VAL A 60 -11.28 12.53 -6.27
C VAL A 60 -10.65 12.33 -4.90
N LEU A 61 -11.48 12.15 -3.87
CA LEU A 61 -11.05 11.83 -2.50
C LEU A 61 -11.40 10.38 -2.17
N THR A 62 -10.41 9.60 -1.78
CA THR A 62 -10.48 8.14 -1.55
C THR A 62 -10.22 7.76 -0.09
N ASN A 63 -10.74 8.57 0.84
CA ASN A 63 -10.48 8.40 2.26
C ASN A 63 -11.00 7.06 2.79
N SER A 64 -10.15 6.31 3.47
CA SER A 64 -10.45 5.00 4.07
C SER A 64 -11.01 3.96 3.10
N VAL A 65 -10.66 4.05 1.80
CA VAL A 65 -11.22 3.16 0.76
C VAL A 65 -10.18 2.21 0.17
N LEU A 66 -9.07 2.69 -0.40
CA LEU A 66 -8.20 1.81 -1.20
C LEU A 66 -7.56 0.68 -0.37
N HIS A 67 -7.16 0.96 0.86
CA HIS A 67 -6.56 -0.01 1.78
C HIS A 67 -7.46 -1.20 2.17
N LEU A 68 -8.72 -1.26 1.73
CA LEU A 68 -9.65 -2.38 2.00
C LEU A 68 -9.39 -3.61 1.11
N TRP A 69 -8.58 -3.46 0.06
CA TRP A 69 -8.34 -4.54 -0.91
C TRP A 69 -6.86 -4.92 -1.00
N ASP A 70 -6.58 -6.06 -1.62
CA ASP A 70 -5.23 -6.44 -2.04
C ASP A 70 -4.66 -5.47 -3.09
N TYR A 71 -3.36 -5.54 -3.31
CA TYR A 71 -2.66 -4.61 -4.20
C TYR A 71 -3.23 -4.64 -5.64
N GLY A 72 -3.46 -5.83 -6.19
CA GLY A 72 -3.93 -5.98 -7.57
C GLY A 72 -5.33 -5.39 -7.78
N THR A 73 -6.21 -5.54 -6.79
CA THR A 73 -7.54 -4.94 -6.79
C THR A 73 -7.47 -3.44 -6.60
N GLN A 74 -6.57 -2.94 -5.75
CA GLN A 74 -6.33 -1.50 -5.63
C GLN A 74 -5.94 -0.88 -6.97
N VAL A 75 -5.05 -1.50 -7.75
CA VAL A 75 -4.65 -1.01 -9.09
C VAL A 75 -5.86 -0.97 -10.04
N LYS A 76 -6.70 -2.01 -10.03
CA LYS A 76 -7.92 -2.07 -10.85
C LYS A 76 -8.92 -0.97 -10.47
N VAL A 77 -9.11 -0.72 -9.18
CA VAL A 77 -10.01 0.33 -8.68
C VAL A 77 -9.45 1.71 -9.03
N ALA A 78 -8.17 1.97 -8.79
CA ALA A 78 -7.54 3.24 -9.13
C ALA A 78 -7.58 3.52 -10.64
N ALA A 79 -7.32 2.51 -11.48
CA ALA A 79 -7.45 2.65 -12.94
C ALA A 79 -8.87 3.06 -13.38
N ARG A 80 -9.91 2.60 -12.67
CA ARG A 80 -11.29 3.05 -12.91
C ARG A 80 -11.50 4.50 -12.48
N LEU A 81 -10.94 4.92 -11.34
CA LEU A 81 -10.99 6.32 -10.91
C LEU A 81 -10.33 7.25 -11.94
N VAL A 82 -9.17 6.84 -12.49
CA VAL A 82 -8.49 7.59 -13.56
C VAL A 82 -9.39 7.79 -14.77
N ARG A 83 -10.16 6.78 -15.19
CA ARG A 83 -11.10 6.89 -16.32
C ARG A 83 -12.26 7.86 -16.05
N LEU A 84 -12.71 7.97 -14.80
CA LEU A 84 -13.74 8.94 -14.43
C LEU A 84 -13.21 10.38 -14.45
N CYS A 85 -11.89 10.56 -14.42
CA CYS A 85 -11.28 11.87 -14.43
C CYS A 85 -11.08 12.42 -15.85
N LYS A 86 -11.02 13.75 -15.95
CA LYS A 86 -10.67 14.44 -17.20
C LYS A 86 -9.28 14.01 -17.70
N GLU A 87 -9.11 13.99 -19.01
CA GLU A 87 -7.83 13.72 -19.67
C GLU A 87 -6.96 14.98 -19.77
N LYS A 88 -6.60 15.56 -18.63
CA LYS A 88 -5.75 16.75 -18.56
C LYS A 88 -4.78 16.72 -17.38
N PRO A 89 -3.62 17.42 -17.46
CA PRO A 89 -2.75 17.65 -16.32
C PRO A 89 -3.46 18.39 -15.17
N GLY A 90 -2.99 18.19 -13.94
CA GLY A 90 -3.51 18.85 -12.74
C GLY A 90 -4.74 18.16 -12.11
N VAL A 91 -5.28 17.12 -12.73
CA VAL A 91 -6.26 16.22 -12.08
C VAL A 91 -5.64 15.61 -10.84
N MET A 92 -6.40 15.54 -9.75
CA MET A 92 -5.94 15.08 -8.44
C MET A 92 -6.75 13.89 -7.94
N ILE A 93 -6.07 12.84 -7.51
CA ILE A 93 -6.66 11.77 -6.72
C ILE A 93 -5.89 11.71 -5.39
N ALA A 94 -6.59 12.02 -4.31
CA ALA A 94 -6.02 12.08 -2.98
C ALA A 94 -6.75 11.13 -2.03
N GLY A 95 -6.10 10.80 -0.92
CA GLY A 95 -6.72 9.93 0.07
C GLY A 95 -5.94 9.92 1.36
N ARG A 96 -6.67 9.68 2.45
CA ARG A 96 -6.16 9.38 3.77
C ARG A 96 -6.63 7.99 4.18
N GLN A 97 -5.72 7.09 4.53
CA GLN A 97 -6.07 5.69 4.79
C GLN A 97 -5.13 5.00 5.76
N MET A 98 -5.49 3.79 6.17
CA MET A 98 -4.59 2.93 6.93
C MET A 98 -3.38 2.54 6.06
N GLY A 99 -2.21 2.87 6.56
CA GLY A 99 -0.92 2.43 6.05
C GLY A 99 -0.20 1.54 7.05
N ALA A 100 1.03 1.18 6.70
CA ALA A 100 1.91 0.45 7.58
C ALA A 100 3.35 0.90 7.38
N ARG A 101 4.17 0.91 8.44
CA ARG A 101 5.61 1.19 8.35
C ARG A 101 6.30 0.24 7.36
N LEU A 102 5.91 -1.03 7.42
CA LEU A 102 6.30 -2.06 6.48
C LEU A 102 5.13 -2.25 5.52
N ALA A 103 5.31 -1.88 4.24
CA ALA A 103 4.26 -2.13 3.26
C ALA A 103 4.09 -3.64 3.02
N GLY A 104 2.86 -4.08 2.80
CA GLY A 104 2.61 -5.50 2.56
C GLY A 104 1.15 -5.89 2.66
N HIS A 105 0.92 -7.21 2.52
CA HIS A 105 -0.39 -7.82 2.69
C HIS A 105 -0.62 -8.16 4.16
N TYR A 106 -1.78 -7.76 4.67
CA TYR A 106 -2.24 -7.99 6.04
C TYR A 106 -3.63 -8.61 6.01
N ALA A 107 -3.91 -9.48 6.97
CA ALA A 107 -5.27 -10.00 7.15
C ALA A 107 -6.16 -8.90 7.77
N LEU A 108 -7.33 -8.69 7.19
CA LEU A 108 -8.36 -7.84 7.78
C LEU A 108 -9.11 -8.63 8.87
N LYS A 109 -8.49 -8.70 10.05
CA LYS A 109 -9.05 -9.44 11.19
C LYS A 109 -10.45 -8.96 11.55
N GLY A 110 -11.37 -9.90 11.78
CA GLY A 110 -12.74 -9.61 12.21
C GLY A 110 -13.76 -9.55 11.07
N PHE A 111 -13.34 -9.90 9.85
CA PHE A 111 -14.23 -10.12 8.71
C PHE A 111 -14.26 -11.61 8.36
N LYS A 112 -15.34 -12.05 7.71
CA LYS A 112 -15.46 -13.45 7.27
C LYS A 112 -14.29 -13.79 6.33
N ASP A 113 -13.62 -14.90 6.62
CA ASP A 113 -12.47 -15.43 5.87
C ASP A 113 -11.20 -14.55 5.92
N ASP A 114 -11.14 -13.57 6.84
CA ASP A 114 -9.99 -12.67 7.08
C ASP A 114 -9.31 -12.19 5.78
N PRO A 115 -10.04 -11.47 4.92
CA PRO A 115 -9.58 -11.13 3.58
C PRO A 115 -8.26 -10.35 3.64
N MET A 116 -7.37 -10.62 2.69
CA MET A 116 -6.10 -9.93 2.60
C MET A 116 -6.28 -8.54 2.00
N HIS A 117 -5.72 -7.54 2.67
CA HIS A 117 -5.60 -6.19 2.14
C HIS A 117 -4.14 -5.74 2.11
N TYR A 118 -3.83 -4.78 1.24
CA TYR A 118 -2.48 -4.22 1.15
C TYR A 118 -2.39 -2.86 1.85
N ARG A 119 -1.48 -2.74 2.82
CA ARG A 119 -1.18 -1.48 3.50
C ARG A 119 0.08 -0.88 2.89
N HIS A 120 0.01 0.40 2.54
CA HIS A 120 1.13 1.14 1.97
C HIS A 120 1.94 1.88 3.05
N ASN A 121 3.24 2.01 2.79
CA ASN A 121 4.09 3.08 3.30
C ASN A 121 4.28 4.17 2.21
N VAL A 122 5.09 5.19 2.46
CA VAL A 122 5.35 6.29 1.51
C VAL A 122 5.96 5.80 0.20
N GLU A 123 6.89 4.86 0.25
CA GLU A 123 7.58 4.36 -0.95
C GLU A 123 6.64 3.53 -1.82
N SER A 124 5.90 2.62 -1.20
CA SER A 124 4.99 1.72 -1.91
C SER A 124 3.74 2.43 -2.44
N ILE A 125 3.26 3.53 -1.85
CA ILE A 125 2.15 4.29 -2.47
C ILE A 125 2.61 5.06 -3.71
N LYS A 126 3.87 5.51 -3.75
CA LYS A 126 4.47 6.10 -4.95
C LYS A 126 4.64 5.05 -6.05
N GLY A 127 5.14 3.86 -5.71
CA GLY A 127 5.23 2.73 -6.63
C GLY A 127 3.85 2.27 -7.14
N PHE A 128 2.85 2.26 -6.27
CA PHE A 128 1.46 1.97 -6.65
C PHE A 128 0.93 2.91 -7.74
N TRP A 129 1.11 4.21 -7.58
CA TRP A 129 0.67 5.19 -8.57
C TRP A 129 1.49 5.16 -9.86
N TYR A 130 2.76 4.74 -9.80
CA TYR A 130 3.54 4.41 -11.00
C TYR A 130 2.89 3.26 -11.79
N ASP A 131 2.53 2.16 -11.12
CA ASP A 131 1.87 1.01 -11.75
C ASP A 131 0.49 1.37 -12.33
N VAL A 132 -0.28 2.19 -11.60
CA VAL A 132 -1.55 2.76 -12.10
C VAL A 132 -1.31 3.56 -13.37
N GLY A 133 -0.25 4.37 -13.40
CA GLY A 133 0.19 5.10 -14.59
C GLY A 133 0.47 4.19 -15.77
N GLN A 134 1.21 3.10 -15.56
CA GLN A 134 1.52 2.11 -16.61
C GLN A 134 0.25 1.50 -17.23
N VAL A 135 -0.69 1.05 -16.40
CA VAL A 135 -1.90 0.37 -16.90
C VAL A 135 -2.94 1.32 -17.50
N THR A 136 -2.83 2.61 -17.25
CA THR A 136 -3.74 3.64 -17.78
C THR A 136 -3.12 4.51 -18.88
N GLY A 137 -1.82 4.36 -19.15
CA GLY A 137 -1.09 5.23 -20.08
C GLY A 137 -0.99 6.67 -19.58
N THR A 138 -0.90 6.86 -18.25
CA THR A 138 -0.81 8.18 -17.62
C THR A 138 0.43 8.31 -16.74
N ARG A 139 0.77 9.53 -16.32
CA ARG A 139 1.85 9.81 -15.37
C ARG A 139 1.32 10.60 -14.18
N TRP A 140 1.88 10.33 -13.01
CA TRP A 140 1.44 10.90 -11.74
C TRP A 140 2.62 11.32 -10.89
N ARG A 141 2.59 12.57 -10.43
CA ARG A 141 3.43 13.07 -9.35
C ARG A 141 2.73 12.78 -8.03
N VAL A 142 3.44 12.16 -7.08
CA VAL A 142 2.82 11.69 -5.83
C VAL A 142 3.54 12.26 -4.62
N GLU A 143 2.77 13.01 -3.83
CA GLU A 143 3.13 13.42 -2.48
C GLU A 143 2.45 12.49 -1.49
N ALA A 144 3.15 12.13 -0.41
CA ALA A 144 2.62 11.26 0.62
C ALA A 144 3.44 11.39 1.90
N GLU A 145 2.77 11.19 3.04
CA GLU A 145 3.40 11.14 4.35
C GLU A 145 2.67 10.18 5.26
N MET A 146 3.42 9.60 6.21
CA MET A 146 2.85 8.83 7.30
C MET A 146 2.85 9.63 8.58
N TYR A 147 1.76 9.53 9.32
CA TYR A 147 1.63 10.18 10.61
C TYR A 147 0.88 9.30 11.60
N TRP A 148 1.03 9.63 12.87
CA TRP A 148 0.18 9.11 13.93
C TRP A 148 -1.10 9.95 13.96
N GLY A 149 -2.23 9.37 13.57
CA GLY A 149 -3.51 10.04 13.75
C GLY A 149 -3.89 10.08 15.23
N GLU A 150 -4.40 11.20 15.72
CA GLU A 150 -4.96 11.32 17.07
C GLU A 150 -6.06 10.28 17.33
N GLU A 151 -6.77 9.85 16.27
CA GLU A 151 -7.80 8.81 16.33
C GLU A 151 -7.21 7.42 16.64
N TRP A 152 -5.92 7.20 16.39
CA TRP A 152 -5.23 5.95 16.74
C TRP A 152 -4.85 5.87 18.21
N GLU A 153 -4.71 6.99 18.90
CA GLU A 153 -4.50 6.97 20.35
C GLU A 153 -5.70 6.37 21.08
N LYS A 154 -6.90 6.63 20.55
CA LYS A 154 -8.18 6.13 21.09
C LYS A 154 -8.46 4.67 20.74
N THR A 155 -7.73 4.11 19.77
CA THR A 155 -7.93 2.75 19.24
C THR A 155 -6.70 1.85 19.42
N ARG A 156 -5.72 2.22 20.27
CA ARG A 156 -4.54 1.39 20.57
C ARG A 156 -4.87 0.00 21.13
N ASN A 157 -6.09 -0.22 21.65
CA ASN A 157 -6.52 -1.47 22.28
C ASN A 157 -7.48 -2.33 21.42
N VAL A 158 -7.72 -2.01 20.14
CA VAL A 158 -8.55 -2.88 19.27
C VAL A 158 -7.71 -3.93 18.54
N SER A 159 -8.24 -5.16 18.50
CA SER A 159 -7.56 -6.41 18.08
C SER A 159 -7.07 -6.46 16.62
N PHE A 160 -7.47 -5.51 15.78
CA PHE A 160 -7.03 -5.40 14.39
C PHE A 160 -5.81 -4.49 14.18
N THR A 161 -5.27 -3.91 15.26
CA THR A 161 -4.09 -3.04 15.20
C THR A 161 -2.81 -3.78 15.58
N ASP A 162 -1.74 -3.54 14.83
CA ASP A 162 -0.38 -3.99 15.13
C ASP A 162 0.56 -2.77 15.14
N GLU A 163 1.73 -2.89 15.75
CA GLU A 163 2.66 -1.76 15.95
C GLU A 163 3.11 -1.07 14.65
N ASN A 164 2.93 -1.71 13.50
CA ASN A 164 3.29 -1.16 12.20
C ASN A 164 2.22 -0.22 11.63
N VAL A 165 0.98 -0.24 12.13
CA VAL A 165 -0.12 0.57 11.60
C VAL A 165 0.22 2.06 11.74
N ARG A 166 0.09 2.80 10.64
CA ARG A 166 0.18 4.27 10.61
C ARG A 166 -0.94 4.82 9.75
N MET A 167 -1.29 6.09 9.92
CA MET A 167 -2.05 6.75 8.86
C MET A 167 -1.11 7.14 7.74
N LEU A 168 -1.59 6.98 6.53
CA LEU A 168 -0.96 7.44 5.32
C LEU A 168 -1.92 8.42 4.66
N TRP A 169 -1.44 9.61 4.33
CA TRP A 169 -2.10 10.45 3.34
C TRP A 169 -1.27 10.45 2.06
N PHE A 170 -1.94 10.60 0.92
CA PHE A 170 -1.31 10.80 -0.37
C PHE A 170 -2.11 11.78 -1.23
N CYS A 171 -1.41 12.41 -2.17
CA CYS A 171 -1.96 13.23 -3.23
C CYS A 171 -1.24 12.87 -4.53
N ALA A 172 -1.94 12.22 -5.45
CA ALA A 172 -1.46 11.93 -6.80
C ALA A 172 -2.02 12.98 -7.75
N VAL A 173 -1.14 13.71 -8.43
CA VAL A 173 -1.49 14.76 -9.40
C VAL A 173 -1.02 14.32 -10.79
N ARG A 174 -1.91 14.35 -11.77
CA ARG A 174 -1.63 13.96 -13.14
C ARG A 174 -0.69 14.96 -13.82
N GLU A 175 0.29 14.44 -14.54
CA GLU A 175 1.24 15.20 -15.37
C GLU A 175 0.85 15.20 -16.85
#